data_AF-A0A349E244-F1
#
_entry.id   AF-A0A349E244-F1
#
_cell.length_a   1.000
_cell.length_b   1.000
_cell.length_c   1.000
_cell.angle_alpha   90.00
_cell.angle_beta   90.00
_cell.angle_gamma   90.00
#
_symmetry.space_group_name_H-M   'P 1'
#
loop_
_entity.id
_entity.type
_entity.pdbx_description
1 polymer ?
#
loop_
_entity_poly.entity_id
_entity_poly.type
_entity_poly.pdbx_seq_one_letter_code
_entity_poly.pdbx_strand_id
1 'polypeptide(L)'
;MKSIFQNKLASIVIACLSLTMYLSGCTKAIIEEPAPNALPALTQTIRYNPEVQNIMFNHCTTCHGGNNPSAGLDLTTYQNVRQSTELGTLNQRINDAANPMPQSGLLPPSERQIIAKWIQDGFPEN
;
A
#
# COMPACT_ATOMS: atom_id res chain seq x y z
N MET A 1 8.95 -48.37 50.38
CA MET A 1 8.11 -48.12 49.19
C MET A 1 7.91 -46.62 48.84
N LYS A 2 8.39 -45.66 49.65
CA LYS A 2 8.22 -44.21 49.38
C LYS A 2 9.29 -43.59 48.46
N SER A 3 10.52 -44.13 48.39
CA SER A 3 11.59 -43.51 47.59
C SER A 3 11.51 -43.77 46.08
N ILE A 4 10.94 -44.90 45.65
CA ILE A 4 10.77 -45.23 44.22
C ILE A 4 9.78 -44.27 43.54
N PHE A 5 8.78 -43.77 44.28
CA PHE A 5 7.77 -42.85 43.76
C PHE A 5 8.29 -41.42 43.59
N GLN A 6 9.14 -40.95 44.50
CA GLN A 6 9.77 -39.62 44.47
C GLN A 6 10.76 -39.50 43.29
N ASN A 7 11.52 -40.56 43.01
CA ASN A 7 12.47 -40.58 41.90
C ASN A 7 11.75 -40.56 40.53
N LYS A 8 10.59 -41.20 40.41
CA LYS A 8 9.76 -41.15 39.19
C LYS A 8 9.10 -39.79 38.98
N LEU A 9 8.66 -39.12 40.04
CA LEU A 9 8.14 -37.74 39.95
C LEU A 9 9.25 -36.75 39.52
N ALA A 10 10.45 -36.85 40.07
CA ALA A 10 11.57 -35.99 39.70
C ALA A 10 11.97 -36.18 38.22
N SER A 11 12.01 -37.42 37.72
CA SER A 11 12.31 -37.71 36.31
C SER A 11 11.24 -37.21 35.33
N ILE A 12 9.96 -37.20 35.72
CA ILE A 12 8.86 -36.69 34.90
C ILE A 12 8.90 -35.15 34.84
N VAL A 13 9.20 -34.48 35.95
CA VAL A 13 9.30 -33.01 36.01
C VAL A 13 10.50 -32.49 35.21
N ILE A 14 11.63 -33.19 35.22
CA ILE A 14 12.83 -32.84 34.43
C ILE A 14 12.59 -33.05 32.93
N ALA A 15 11.80 -34.07 32.54
CA ALA A 15 11.43 -34.32 31.15
C ALA A 15 10.42 -33.30 30.58
N CYS A 16 9.57 -32.69 31.43
CA CYS A 16 8.64 -31.64 31.01
C CYS A 16 9.31 -30.26 30.89
N LEU A 17 10.34 -29.97 31.70
CA LEU A 17 11.01 -28.68 31.72
C LEU A 17 12.02 -28.51 30.57
N SER A 18 12.51 -29.60 29.98
CA SER A 18 13.43 -29.57 28.83
C SER A 18 12.70 -29.44 27.48
N LEU A 19 11.39 -29.61 27.43
CA LEU A 19 10.60 -29.49 26.18
C LEU A 19 10.20 -28.05 25.85
N THR A 20 10.28 -27.12 26.82
CA THR A 20 9.84 -25.72 26.60
C THR A 20 10.91 -24.81 25.97
N MET A 21 12.09 -25.32 25.66
CA MET A 21 13.25 -24.51 25.21
C MET A 21 13.71 -24.86 23.79
N TYR A 22 12.79 -25.14 22.87
CA TYR A 22 13.10 -25.45 21.46
C TYR A 22 12.32 -24.62 20.43
N LEU A 23 11.62 -23.55 20.84
CA LEU A 23 11.11 -22.56 19.89
C LEU A 23 12.17 -21.46 19.67
N SER A 24 13.35 -21.88 19.21
CA SER A 24 14.32 -20.96 18.60
C SER A 24 13.74 -20.52 17.26
N GLY A 25 12.94 -19.45 17.28
CA GLY A 25 12.43 -18.81 16.08
C GLY A 25 13.58 -18.24 15.26
N CYS A 26 13.85 -18.85 14.10
CA CYS A 26 14.68 -18.20 13.08
C CYS A 26 13.87 -17.05 12.48
N THR A 27 14.14 -15.81 12.91
CA THR A 27 13.75 -14.67 12.08
C THR A 27 14.70 -14.69 10.87
N LYS A 28 14.21 -15.21 9.75
CA LYS A 28 14.86 -14.92 8.47
C LYS A 28 14.60 -13.43 8.27
N ALA A 29 15.61 -12.61 8.50
CA ALA A 29 15.62 -11.25 7.95
C ALA A 29 15.60 -11.42 6.43
N ILE A 30 14.40 -11.49 5.86
CA ILE A 30 14.19 -11.36 4.43
C ILE A 30 14.52 -9.89 4.18
N ILE A 31 15.77 -9.64 3.78
CA ILE A 31 16.06 -8.43 3.04
C ILE A 31 15.31 -8.66 1.73
N GLU A 32 14.13 -8.05 1.62
CA GLU A 32 13.35 -8.05 0.39
C GLU A 32 14.21 -7.32 -0.64
N GLU A 33 14.98 -8.09 -1.41
CA GLU A 33 15.63 -7.60 -2.62
C GLU A 33 14.51 -7.00 -3.48
N PRO A 34 14.51 -5.67 -3.71
CA PRO A 34 13.47 -5.05 -4.50
C PRO A 34 13.44 -5.74 -5.87
N ALA A 35 12.24 -6.12 -6.32
CA ALA A 35 12.10 -6.80 -7.60
C ALA A 35 12.88 -6.04 -8.69
N PRO A 36 13.56 -6.71 -9.63
CA PRO A 36 14.55 -6.08 -10.52
C PRO A 36 14.03 -4.91 -11.37
N ASN A 37 12.71 -4.67 -11.42
CA ASN A 37 12.05 -3.57 -12.13
C ASN A 37 11.13 -2.72 -11.23
N ALA A 38 11.28 -2.79 -9.90
CA ALA A 38 10.49 -1.99 -8.97
C ALA A 38 10.94 -0.53 -9.00
N LEU A 39 9.98 0.39 -9.00
CA LEU A 39 10.26 1.81 -8.80
C LEU A 39 10.85 2.02 -7.39
N PRO A 40 11.81 2.95 -7.23
CA PRO A 40 12.32 3.30 -5.91
C PRO A 40 11.17 3.79 -5.02
N ALA A 41 11.22 3.47 -3.73
CA ALA A 41 10.21 3.92 -2.78
C ALA A 41 10.27 5.45 -2.60
N LEU A 42 9.09 6.07 -2.55
CA LEU A 42 8.96 7.49 -2.22
C LEU A 42 9.06 7.64 -0.70
N THR A 43 10.11 8.29 -0.21
CA THR A 43 10.36 8.46 1.24
C THR A 43 9.74 9.74 1.79
N GLN A 44 9.54 10.75 0.94
CA GLN A 44 8.88 11.99 1.33
C GLN A 44 7.35 11.84 1.38
N THR A 45 6.70 12.72 2.15
CA THR A 45 5.26 12.90 2.09
C THR A 45 4.88 13.54 0.76
N ILE A 46 3.97 12.91 0.03
CA ILE A 46 3.41 13.45 -1.22
C ILE A 46 2.20 14.29 -0.89
N ARG A 47 2.14 15.51 -1.45
CA ARG A 47 1.01 16.42 -1.29
C ARG A 47 0.21 16.53 -2.56
N TYR A 48 -0.99 17.10 -2.43
CA TYR A 48 -1.77 17.43 -3.61
C TYR A 48 -1.10 18.56 -4.40
N ASN A 49 -0.70 19.63 -3.69
CA ASN A 49 -0.01 20.77 -4.27
C ASN A 49 1.52 20.61 -4.12
N PRO A 50 2.29 20.45 -5.22
CA PRO A 50 1.86 20.36 -6.61
C PRO A 50 1.78 18.92 -7.17
N GLU A 51 2.21 17.90 -6.43
CA GLU A 51 2.52 16.59 -7.03
C GLU A 51 1.32 15.90 -7.67
N VAL A 52 0.20 15.78 -6.96
CA VAL A 52 -1.01 15.15 -7.52
C VAL A 52 -1.74 16.11 -8.46
N GLN A 53 -1.79 17.41 -8.14
CA GLN A 53 -2.43 18.41 -8.99
C GLN A 53 -1.85 18.42 -10.41
N ASN A 54 -0.52 18.33 -10.53
CA ASN A 54 0.15 18.27 -11.83
C ASN A 54 -0.26 17.04 -12.63
N ILE A 55 -0.42 15.87 -11.98
CA ILE A 55 -0.88 14.65 -12.64
C ILE A 55 -2.32 14.83 -13.13
N MET A 56 -3.20 15.38 -12.28
CA MET A 56 -4.60 15.63 -12.66
C MET A 56 -4.69 16.59 -13.84
N PHE A 57 -3.91 17.68 -13.82
CA PHE A 57 -3.89 18.67 -14.89
C PHE A 57 -3.39 18.07 -16.22
N ASN A 58 -2.30 17.31 -16.19
CA ASN A 58 -1.67 16.79 -17.40
C ASN A 58 -2.46 15.64 -18.04
N HIS A 59 -3.17 14.83 -17.24
CA HIS A 59 -3.74 13.57 -17.72
C HIS A 59 -5.26 13.44 -17.58
N CYS A 60 -5.90 14.22 -16.72
CA CYS A 60 -7.29 13.99 -16.35
C CYS A 60 -8.22 15.13 -16.78
N THR A 61 -7.86 16.38 -16.50
CA THR A 61 -8.81 17.51 -16.58
C THR A 61 -9.24 17.88 -18.00
N THR A 62 -8.52 17.44 -19.04
CA THR A 62 -8.95 17.61 -20.43
C THR A 62 -10.31 16.98 -20.71
N CYS A 63 -10.57 15.81 -20.13
CA CYS A 63 -11.85 15.11 -20.28
C CYS A 63 -12.72 15.24 -19.02
N HIS A 64 -12.10 15.31 -17.84
CA HIS A 64 -12.75 15.37 -16.53
C HIS A 64 -12.65 16.77 -15.91
N GLY A 65 -12.98 17.80 -16.69
CA GLY A 65 -12.99 19.18 -16.23
C GLY A 65 -13.84 20.08 -17.11
N GLY A 66 -13.90 21.38 -16.77
CA GLY A 66 -14.68 22.38 -17.49
C GLY A 66 -16.19 22.23 -17.33
N ASN A 67 -16.96 22.79 -18.26
CA ASN A 67 -18.43 22.88 -18.16
C ASN A 67 -19.15 21.54 -18.38
N ASN A 68 -18.55 20.60 -19.12
CA ASN A 68 -19.15 19.32 -19.48
C ASN A 68 -18.15 18.16 -19.27
N PRO A 69 -17.82 17.84 -18.01
CA PRO A 69 -16.89 16.75 -17.72
C PRO A 69 -17.45 15.40 -18.16
N SER A 70 -16.57 14.54 -18.64
CA SER A 70 -16.90 13.17 -19.06
C SER A 70 -17.47 12.40 -17.88
N ALA A 71 -18.60 11.72 -18.12
CA ALA A 71 -19.39 11.01 -17.10
C ALA A 71 -19.86 11.90 -15.92
N GLY A 72 -19.85 13.23 -16.07
CA GLY A 72 -20.17 14.15 -14.98
C GLY A 72 -19.10 14.21 -13.88
N LEU A 73 -17.92 13.61 -14.09
CA LEU A 73 -16.83 13.56 -13.13
C LEU A 73 -15.86 14.72 -13.36
N ASP A 74 -15.91 15.71 -12.48
CA ASP A 74 -14.95 16.81 -12.43
C ASP A 74 -13.76 16.46 -11.52
N LEU A 75 -12.53 16.64 -12.00
CA LEU A 75 -11.27 16.39 -11.29
C LEU A 75 -10.39 17.65 -11.23
N THR A 76 -10.98 18.85 -11.31
CA THR A 76 -10.24 20.11 -11.33
C THR A 76 -9.84 20.64 -9.94
N THR A 77 -10.47 20.16 -8.87
CA THR A 77 -10.24 20.63 -7.49
C THR A 77 -9.69 19.53 -6.59
N TYR A 78 -8.95 19.92 -5.54
CA TYR A 78 -8.50 18.99 -4.50
C TYR A 78 -9.67 18.20 -3.92
N GLN A 79 -10.80 18.87 -3.59
CA GLN A 79 -11.94 18.19 -2.98
C GLN A 79 -12.50 17.10 -3.88
N ASN A 80 -12.67 17.38 -5.18
CA ASN A 80 -13.24 16.41 -6.12
C ASN A 80 -12.28 15.24 -6.37
N VAL A 81 -10.97 15.52 -6.50
CA VAL A 81 -9.94 14.48 -6.68
C VAL A 81 -9.88 13.59 -5.45
N ARG A 82 -9.85 14.17 -4.26
CA ARG A 82 -9.88 13.44 -2.99
C ARG A 82 -11.13 12.58 -2.89
N GLN A 83 -12.32 13.14 -3.14
CA GLN A 83 -13.57 12.40 -3.07
C GLN A 83 -13.58 11.19 -4.02
N SER A 84 -13.17 11.38 -5.28
CA SER A 84 -13.06 10.27 -6.26
C SER A 84 -12.04 9.21 -5.84
N THR A 85 -11.01 9.62 -5.10
CA THR A 85 -9.98 8.70 -4.60
C THR A 85 -10.44 7.94 -3.36
N GLU A 86 -11.13 8.60 -2.42
CA GLU A 86 -11.73 7.98 -1.23
C GLU A 86 -12.81 6.96 -1.60
N LEU A 87 -13.58 7.21 -2.67
CA LEU A 87 -14.52 6.25 -3.25
C LEU A 87 -13.83 5.08 -3.96
N GLY A 88 -12.50 5.12 -4.10
CA GLY A 88 -11.69 4.10 -4.77
C GLY A 88 -11.75 4.15 -6.30
N THR A 89 -12.64 4.95 -6.88
CA THR A 89 -12.86 5.01 -8.34
C THR A 89 -11.61 5.51 -9.06
N LEU A 90 -10.95 6.56 -8.57
CA LEU A 90 -9.74 7.08 -9.21
C LEU A 90 -8.62 6.03 -9.23
N ASN A 91 -8.30 5.46 -8.06
CA ASN A 91 -7.21 4.50 -7.93
C ASN A 91 -7.46 3.21 -8.73
N GLN A 92 -8.71 2.73 -8.78
CA GLN A 92 -9.05 1.57 -9.62
C GLN A 92 -8.86 1.89 -11.10
N ARG A 93 -9.39 3.02 -11.59
CA ARG A 93 -9.39 3.34 -13.03
C ARG A 93 -7.99 3.59 -13.59
N ILE A 94 -7.09 4.22 -12.84
CA ILE A 94 -5.71 4.41 -13.29
C ILE A 94 -4.91 3.11 -13.35
N ASN A 95 -5.39 2.03 -12.71
CA ASN A 95 -4.75 0.71 -12.70
C ASN A 95 -5.47 -0.34 -13.58
N ASP A 96 -6.54 0.03 -14.28
CA ASP A 96 -7.28 -0.87 -15.17
C ASP A 96 -6.65 -0.89 -16.57
N ALA A 97 -5.79 -1.88 -16.84
CA ALA A 97 -5.15 -2.03 -18.15
C ALA A 97 -6.13 -2.45 -19.27
N ALA A 98 -7.31 -2.98 -18.94
CA ALA A 98 -8.33 -3.34 -19.93
C ALA A 98 -9.16 -2.11 -20.35
N ASN A 99 -9.34 -1.13 -19.45
CA ASN A 99 -10.04 0.13 -19.72
C ASN A 99 -9.25 1.33 -19.16
N PRO A 100 -8.05 1.62 -19.71
CA PRO A 100 -7.13 2.58 -19.14
C PRO A 100 -7.72 3.99 -19.13
N MET A 101 -7.38 4.72 -18.07
CA MET A 101 -7.50 6.17 -18.04
C MET A 101 -6.11 6.76 -17.74
N PRO A 102 -5.57 7.61 -18.63
CA PRO A 102 -6.19 8.14 -19.86
C PRO A 102 -6.46 7.11 -20.96
N GLN A 103 -7.37 7.42 -21.90
CA GLN A 103 -7.73 6.49 -22.99
C GLN A 103 -6.58 6.18 -23.96
N SER A 104 -5.57 7.05 -24.01
CA SER A 104 -4.36 6.85 -24.81
C SER A 104 -3.44 5.75 -24.27
N GLY A 105 -3.64 5.31 -23.02
CA GLY A 105 -2.83 4.29 -22.39
C GLY A 105 -2.83 4.40 -20.87
N LEU A 106 -2.37 3.33 -20.21
CA LEU A 106 -2.31 3.30 -18.76
C LEU A 106 -1.39 4.41 -18.23
N LEU A 107 -1.82 5.08 -17.15
CA LEU A 107 -1.02 6.10 -16.49
C LEU A 107 0.37 5.55 -16.13
N PRO A 108 1.46 6.32 -16.36
CA PRO A 108 2.82 5.87 -16.08
C PRO A 108 2.98 5.29 -14.66
N PRO A 109 3.76 4.20 -14.49
CA PRO A 109 3.94 3.58 -13.18
C PRO A 109 4.41 4.54 -12.07
N SER A 110 5.27 5.52 -12.40
CA SER A 110 5.77 6.52 -11.45
C SER A 110 4.68 7.47 -10.96
N GLU A 111 3.78 7.91 -11.83
CA GLU A 111 2.66 8.78 -11.47
C GLU A 111 1.59 8.01 -10.68
N ARG A 112 1.34 6.74 -11.04
CA ARG A 112 0.51 5.84 -10.22
C ARG A 112 1.10 5.64 -8.82
N GLN A 113 2.43 5.54 -8.71
CA GLN A 113 3.12 5.46 -7.41
C GLN A 113 2.94 6.75 -6.59
N ILE A 114 2.99 7.92 -7.21
CA ILE A 114 2.72 9.21 -6.54
C ILE A 114 1.29 9.25 -5.99
N ILE A 115 0.29 8.89 -6.81
CA ILE A 115 -1.12 8.84 -6.36
C ILE A 115 -1.29 7.82 -5.22
N ALA A 116 -0.71 6.62 -5.36
CA ALA A 116 -0.77 5.59 -4.32
C ALA A 116 -0.13 6.05 -3.01
N LYS A 117 0.99 6.76 -3.08
CA LYS A 117 1.66 7.31 -1.90
C LYS A 117 0.86 8.44 -1.27
N TRP A 118 0.24 9.32 -2.05
CA TRP A 118 -0.65 10.37 -1.54
C TRP A 118 -1.86 9.80 -0.79
N ILE A 119 -2.43 8.70 -1.29
CA ILE A 119 -3.49 7.94 -0.59
C ILE A 119 -2.96 7.41 0.76
N GLN A 120 -1.78 6.79 0.76
CA GLN A 120 -1.15 6.27 1.98
C GLN A 120 -0.82 7.37 2.99
N ASP A 121 -0.45 8.55 2.52
CA ASP A 121 -0.14 9.72 3.35
C ASP A 121 -1.38 10.41 3.92
N GLY A 122 -2.59 9.96 3.56
CA GLY A 122 -3.85 10.48 4.10
C GLY A 122 -4.34 11.76 3.41
N PHE A 123 -4.07 11.91 2.12
CA PHE A 123 -4.55 13.02 1.28
C PHE A 123 -4.09 14.43 1.71
N PRO A 124 -2.83 14.65 2.11
CA PRO A 124 -2.38 16.00 2.48
C PRO A 124 -2.47 16.94 1.28
N GLU A 125 -3.01 18.13 1.51
CA GLU A 125 -3.19 19.12 0.45
C GLU A 125 -1.92 19.96 0.23
N ASN A 126 -1.31 20.46 1.33
CA ASN A 126 -0.17 21.39 1.37
C ASN A 126 0.92 20.96 2.34
#